data_AF-A0A388P360-F1
#
_entry.id   AF-A0A388P360-F1
#
_cell.length_a   1.000
_cell.length_b   1.000
_cell.length_c   1.000
_cell.angle_alpha   90.00
_cell.angle_beta   90.00
_cell.angle_gamma   90.00
#
_symmetry.space_group_name_H-M   'P 1'
#
loop_
_entity.id
_entity.type
_entity.pdbx_description
1 polymer ?
#
loop_
_entity_poly.entity_id
_entity_poly.type
_entity_poly.pdbx_seq_one_letter_code
_entity_poly.pdbx_strand_id
1 'polypeptide(L)' 'MTINGVVSSPSAGDSFDIPAGALHRIANVGDNDVVFIEVQTGTYFGEDDIERLEDDFGR' A
#
# COMPACT_ATOMS: atom_id res chain seq x y z
N MET A 1 7.70 2.23 -1.58
CA MET A 1 6.31 2.71 -1.50
C MET A 1 6.07 3.64 -2.67
N THR A 2 5.03 3.40 -3.46
CA THR A 2 4.61 4.30 -4.54
C THR A 2 3.23 4.85 -4.21
N ILE A 3 3.04 6.17 -4.27
CA ILE A 3 1.74 6.83 -4.08
C ILE A 3 1.53 7.81 -5.23
N ASN A 4 0.46 7.63 -6.02
CA ASN A 4 0.14 8.45 -7.19
C ASN A 4 1.34 8.64 -8.15
N GLY A 5 2.10 7.57 -8.36
CA GLY A 5 3.30 7.56 -9.22
C GLY A 5 4.58 8.11 -8.56
N VAL A 6 4.50 8.69 -7.36
CA VAL A 6 5.68 9.16 -6.61
C VAL A 6 6.29 7.99 -5.84
N VAL A 7 7.58 7.72 -6.08
CA VAL A 7 8.31 6.60 -5.50
C VAL A 7 9.15 7.06 -4.31
N SER A 8 9.05 6.32 -3.21
CA SER A 8 9.83 6.50 -1.97
C SER A 8 10.44 5.17 -1.50
N SER A 9 11.62 5.25 -0.87
CA SER A 9 12.37 4.12 -0.31
C SER A 9 12.34 4.15 1.23
N PRO A 10 11.30 3.59 1.87
CA PRO A 10 11.17 3.64 3.32
C PRO A 10 12.13 2.70 4.06
N SER A 11 12.43 3.06 5.29
CA SER A 11 13.18 2.29 6.27
C SER A 11 12.28 1.79 7.40
N ALA A 12 12.79 0.88 8.23
CA ALA A 12 12.06 0.37 9.38
C ALA A 12 11.66 1.52 10.33
N GLY A 13 10.37 1.59 10.66
CA GLY A 13 9.79 2.64 11.51
C GLY A 13 9.17 3.81 10.74
N ASP A 14 9.37 3.90 9.42
CA ASP A 14 8.69 4.89 8.59
C ASP A 14 7.20 4.58 8.45
N SER A 15 6.40 5.62 8.26
CA SER A 15 4.95 5.52 8.05
C SER A 15 4.50 6.43 6.91
N PHE A 16 3.39 6.07 6.28
CA PHE A 16 2.78 6.83 5.20
C PHE A 16 1.29 6.92 5.46
N ASP A 17 0.75 8.14 5.48
CA ASP A 17 -0.68 8.37 5.42
C ASP A 17 -1.12 8.27 3.95
N ILE A 18 -2.08 7.39 3.68
CA ILE A 18 -2.62 7.16 2.34
C ILE A 18 -4.01 7.81 2.28
N PRO A 19 -4.19 8.89 1.51
CA PRO A 19 -5.50 9.50 1.33
C PRO A 19 -6.48 8.55 0.65
N ALA A 20 -7.77 8.70 0.96
CA ALA A 20 -8.83 7.98 0.25
C ALA A 20 -8.74 8.24 -1.27
N GLY A 21 -8.85 7.17 -2.07
CA GLY A 21 -8.73 7.22 -3.53
C GLY A 21 -7.30 7.36 -4.07
N ALA A 22 -6.27 7.42 -3.21
CA ALA A 22 -4.89 7.45 -3.68
C ALA A 22 -4.44 6.07 -4.17
N LEU A 23 -3.93 6.03 -5.40
CA LEU A 23 -3.32 4.81 -5.93
C LEU A 23 -1.99 4.59 -5.24
N HIS A 24 -1.80 3.40 -4.69
CA HIS A 24 -0.59 3.08 -3.96
C HIS A 24 -0.15 1.63 -4.16
N ARG A 25 1.16 1.40 -4.03
CA ARG A 25 1.78 0.08 -4.17
C ARG A 25 2.99 -0.04 -3.26
N ILE A 26 3.09 -1.15 -2.53
CA ILE A 26 4.31 -1.56 -1.83
C ILE A 26 4.96 -2.67 -2.65
N ALA A 27 6.27 -2.56 -2.88
CA ALA A 27 7.09 -3.59 -3.51
C ALA A 27 8.33 -3.80 -2.64
N ASN A 28 8.63 -5.06 -2.34
CA ASN A 28 9.89 -5.42 -1.71
C ASN A 28 10.97 -5.52 -2.80
N VAL A 29 11.87 -4.54 -2.84
CA VAL A 29 12.99 -4.49 -3.81
C VAL A 29 14.32 -4.94 -3.19
N GLY A 30 14.31 -5.31 -1.92
CA GLY A 30 15.50 -5.77 -1.19
C GLY A 30 15.58 -7.29 -1.11
N ASP A 31 16.69 -7.77 -0.55
CA ASP A 31 16.99 -9.20 -0.43
C ASP A 31 16.43 -9.84 0.85
N ASN A 32 15.86 -9.05 1.75
CA ASN A 32 15.30 -9.50 3.02
C ASN A 32 13.79 -9.31 3.05
N ASP A 33 13.11 -10.08 3.91
CA ASP A 33 11.67 -9.94 4.11
C ASP A 33 11.31 -8.57 4.65
N VAL A 34 10.26 -7.97 4.07
CA VAL A 34 9.66 -6.73 4.54
C VAL A 34 8.41 -7.08 5.33
N VAL A 35 8.37 -6.64 6.59
CA VAL A 35 7.19 -6.73 7.46
C VAL A 35 6.67 -5.31 7.67
N PHE A 36 5.37 -5.13 7.46
CA PHE A 36 4.69 -3.86 7.69
C PHE A 36 3.31 -4.11 8.28
N ILE A 37 2.71 -3.06 8.82
CA ILE A 37 1.35 -3.06 9.33
C ILE A 37 0.56 -2.10 8.46
N GLU A 38 -0.55 -2.58 7.91
CA GLU A 38 -1.55 -1.73 7.26
C GLU A 38 -2.68 -1.49 8.24
N VAL A 39 -3.04 -0.21 8.42
CA VAL A 39 -4.13 0.19 9.31
C VAL A 39 -5.15 0.96 8.50
N GLN A 40 -6.32 0.39 8.32
CA GLN A 40 -7.46 1.10 7.75
C GLN A 40 -8.16 1.90 8.86
N THR A 41 -8.51 3.14 8.57
CA THR A 41 -9.24 4.02 9.49
C THR A 41 -10.52 4.52 8.82
N GLY A 42 -11.60 4.65 9.58
CA GLY A 42 -12.91 5.02 9.05
C GLY A 42 -14.05 4.26 9.72
N THR A 43 -15.23 4.35 9.14
CA THR A 43 -16.44 3.67 9.63
C THR A 43 -16.89 2.53 8.71
N TYR A 44 -16.27 2.38 7.53
CA TYR A 44 -16.58 1.37 6.54
C TYR A 44 -15.31 0.61 6.15
N PHE A 45 -15.40 -0.71 6.08
CA PHE A 45 -14.27 -1.63 5.86
C PHE A 45 -14.66 -2.78 4.91
N GLY A 46 -15.68 -2.55 4.06
CA GLY A 46 -16.07 -3.53 3.05
C GLY A 46 -15.00 -3.66 1.96
N GLU A 47 -14.84 -4.86 1.41
CA GLU A 47 -13.86 -5.12 0.34
C GLU A 47 -14.29 -4.54 -1.02
N ASP A 48 -15.54 -4.08 -1.15
CA ASP A 48 -16.08 -3.42 -2.33
C ASP A 48 -15.56 -1.99 -2.55
N ASP A 49 -14.91 -1.40 -1.53
CA ASP A 49 -14.22 -0.11 -1.62
C ASP A 49 -12.76 -0.24 -2.10
N ILE A 50 -12.33 -1.47 -2.45
CA ILE A 50 -10.98 -1.73 -2.94
C ILE A 50 -11.03 -1.98 -4.45
N GLU A 51 -10.53 -1.02 -5.21
CA GLU A 51 -10.28 -1.18 -6.64
C GLU A 51 -8.84 -1.68 -6.88
N ARG A 52 -8.71 -2.81 -7.60
CA ARG A 52 -7.42 -3.37 -8.00
C ARG A 52 -7.17 -3.02 -9.46
N LEU A 53 -6.20 -2.14 -9.72
CA LEU A 53 -5.85 -1.71 -11.09
C LEU A 53 -4.87 -2.64 -11.80
N GLU A 54 -3.95 -3.20 -11.03
CA GLU A 54 -3.04 -4.25 -11.48
C GLU A 54 -3.15 -5.38 -10.46
N ASP A 55 -3.39 -6.58 -10.96
CA ASP A 55 -3.42 -7.78 -10.16
C ASP A 55 -2.45 -8.79 -10.72
N ASP A 56 -1.22 -8.69 -10.21
CA ASP A 56 -0.13 -9.60 -10.55
C ASP A 56 -0.36 -11.04 -10.04
N PHE A 57 -1.44 -11.27 -9.26
CA PHE A 57 -1.71 -12.53 -8.56
C PHE A 57 -3.03 -13.22 -8.95
N GLY A 58 -3.82 -12.68 -9.87
CA GLY A 58 -5.01 -13.30 -10.45
C GLY A 58 -6.19 -13.53 -9.49
N ARG A 59 -6.43 -12.62 -8.55
CA ARG A 59 -7.51 -12.60 -7.57
C ARG A 59 -8.66 -11.68 -7.95
#